data_AF-A0AAU6RAJ7-F1
#
_entry.id   AF-A0AAU6RAJ7-F1
#
_cell.length_a   1.000
_cell.length_b   1.000
_cell.length_c   1.000
_cell.angle_alpha   90.00
_cell.angle_beta   90.00
_cell.angle_gamma   90.00
#
_symmetry.space_group_name_H-M   'P 1'
#
loop_
_entity.id
_entity.type
_entity.pdbx_description
1 polymer ?
#
loop_
_entity_poly.entity_id
_entity_poly.type
_entity_poly.pdbx_seq_one_letter_code
_entity_poly.pdbx_strand_id
1 'polypeptide(L)'
;MKIIKCKTVFSYIKHDKLTEFELLTRYNPIYIKKKIGFMSYQISEMYHLNMSHATTSDVHGYITIGCPLENLVIWIISQKESLQRYIEKSKGDIAMLEHCTKRYTHKEQQQIKRYLVTNGSYRNDELIERLCKELYVMAMYQRNQRNKNRRKENATIVANHVEMVRQKLSTDKELLAV
;
A
#
# COMPACT_ATOMS: atom_id res chain seq x y z
N MET A 1 27.65 -17.00 -25.63
CA MET A 1 26.73 -15.85 -25.47
C MET A 1 27.46 -14.78 -24.65
N LYS A 2 27.78 -13.61 -25.22
CA LYS A 2 28.50 -12.52 -24.51
C LYS A 2 27.50 -11.59 -23.85
N ILE A 3 27.56 -11.45 -22.53
CA ILE A 3 26.70 -10.52 -21.77
C ILE A 3 27.21 -9.10 -22.04
N ILE A 4 26.40 -8.29 -22.72
CA ILE A 4 26.67 -6.87 -22.95
C ILE A 4 26.30 -6.12 -21.68
N LYS A 5 27.29 -5.53 -20.99
CA LYS A 5 27.01 -4.70 -19.81
C LYS A 5 26.25 -3.44 -20.25
N CYS A 6 25.04 -3.27 -19.71
CA CYS A 6 24.27 -2.05 -19.87
C CYS A 6 25.05 -0.88 -19.24
N LYS A 7 25.34 0.17 -20.02
CA LYS A 7 26.09 1.35 -19.55
C LYS A 7 25.25 2.32 -18.72
N THR A 8 23.93 2.20 -18.73
CA THR A 8 23.03 3.09 -18.00
C THR A 8 22.83 2.58 -16.58
N VAL A 9 23.42 3.29 -15.62
CA VAL A 9 23.10 3.10 -14.20
C VAL A 9 21.82 3.87 -13.92
N PHE A 10 20.73 3.16 -13.62
CA PHE A 10 19.51 3.81 -13.14
C PHE A 10 19.80 4.40 -11.75
N SER A 11 19.83 5.74 -11.65
CA SER A 11 20.00 6.44 -10.37
C SER A 11 18.64 6.75 -9.77
N TYR A 12 18.43 6.37 -8.50
CA TYR A 12 17.24 6.76 -7.76
C TYR A 12 17.34 8.23 -7.32
N ILE A 13 16.50 9.09 -7.90
CA ILE A 13 16.35 10.46 -7.43
C ILE A 13 15.51 10.42 -6.16
N LYS A 14 16.11 10.84 -5.03
CA LYS A 14 15.38 11.00 -3.79
C LYS A 14 14.62 12.32 -3.83
N HIS A 15 13.30 12.26 -3.79
CA HIS A 15 12.48 13.46 -3.66
C HIS A 15 12.33 13.83 -2.18
N ASP A 16 12.44 15.13 -1.87
CA ASP A 16 12.28 15.70 -0.53
C ASP A 16 10.84 16.16 -0.24
N LYS A 17 9.92 15.88 -1.16
CA LYS A 17 8.49 16.20 -1.03
C LYS A 17 7.63 15.07 -1.56
N LEU A 18 6.40 15.00 -1.06
CA LEU A 18 5.38 14.13 -1.59
C LEU A 18 5.05 14.53 -3.04
N THR A 19 4.86 13.55 -3.91
CA THR A 19 4.41 13.85 -5.27
C THR A 19 2.96 14.30 -5.28
N GLU A 20 2.59 15.13 -6.24
CA GLU A 20 1.21 15.61 -6.39
C GLU A 20 0.23 14.45 -6.60
N PHE A 21 0.65 13.46 -7.40
CA PHE A 21 -0.09 12.22 -7.60
C PHE A 21 -0.36 11.49 -6.28
N GLU A 22 0.64 11.37 -5.40
CA GLU A 22 0.46 10.73 -4.09
C GLU A 22 -0.49 11.55 -3.20
N LEU A 23 -0.39 12.88 -3.20
CA LEU A 23 -1.33 13.73 -2.45
C LEU A 23 -2.78 13.47 -2.89
N LEU A 24 -3.03 13.48 -4.20
CA LEU A 24 -4.37 13.36 -4.77
C LEU A 24 -4.95 11.94 -4.72
N THR A 25 -4.11 10.90 -4.64
CA THR A 25 -4.59 9.51 -4.64
C THR A 25 -4.56 8.87 -3.25
N ARG A 26 -3.52 9.13 -2.45
CA ARG A 26 -3.31 8.46 -1.16
C ARG A 26 -3.92 9.21 0.01
N TYR A 27 -3.92 10.54 -0.03
CA TYR A 27 -4.37 11.38 1.09
C TYR A 27 -5.75 12.01 0.86
N ASN A 28 -6.19 12.13 -0.40
CA ASN A 28 -7.47 12.74 -0.75
C ASN A 28 -8.67 11.87 -0.30
N PRO A 29 -9.51 12.34 0.64
CA PRO A 29 -10.66 11.57 1.12
C PRO A 29 -11.68 11.23 0.03
N ILE A 30 -11.82 12.07 -1.00
CA ILE A 30 -12.79 11.90 -2.08
C ILE A 30 -12.35 10.76 -2.99
N TYR A 31 -11.07 10.75 -3.38
CA TYR A 31 -10.49 9.67 -4.18
C TYR A 31 -10.56 8.35 -3.42
N ILE A 32 -10.19 8.35 -2.14
CA ILE A 32 -10.23 7.16 -1.28
C ILE A 32 -11.64 6.60 -1.21
N LYS A 33 -12.65 7.44 -0.96
CA LYS A 33 -14.06 7.02 -0.94
C LYS A 33 -14.49 6.39 -2.26
N LYS A 34 -14.13 7.02 -3.39
CA LYS A 34 -14.43 6.49 -4.73
C LYS A 34 -13.77 5.13 -4.96
N LYS A 35 -12.50 4.98 -4.58
CA LYS A 35 -11.74 3.74 -4.71
C LYS A 35 -12.30 2.61 -3.83
N ILE A 36 -12.69 2.91 -2.58
CA ILE A 36 -13.40 1.96 -1.72
C ILE A 36 -14.69 1.49 -2.40
N GLY A 37 -15.51 2.42 -2.91
CA GLY A 37 -16.73 2.08 -3.62
C GLY A 37 -16.48 1.18 -4.83
N PHE A 38 -15.46 1.50 -5.63
CA PHE A 38 -15.08 0.69 -6.79
C PHE A 38 -14.63 -0.72 -6.40
N MET A 39 -13.77 -0.86 -5.38
CA MET A 39 -13.33 -2.17 -4.91
C MET A 39 -14.48 -3.00 -4.34
N SER A 40 -15.37 -2.40 -3.56
CA SER A 40 -16.57 -3.07 -3.03
C SER A 40 -17.49 -3.52 -4.16
N TYR A 41 -17.71 -2.67 -5.16
CA TYR A 41 -18.49 -3.00 -6.35
C TYR A 41 -17.87 -4.19 -7.10
N GLN A 42 -16.56 -4.15 -7.37
CA GLN A 42 -15.86 -5.24 -8.04
C GLN A 42 -15.98 -6.56 -7.26
N ILE A 43 -15.87 -6.54 -5.92
CA ILE A 43 -16.08 -7.72 -5.07
C ILE A 43 -17.52 -8.25 -5.20
N SER A 44 -18.51 -7.36 -5.30
CA SER A 44 -19.90 -7.75 -5.53
C SER A 44 -20.07 -8.47 -6.87
N GLU A 45 -19.50 -7.92 -7.93
CA GLU A 45 -19.56 -8.50 -9.28
C GLU A 45 -18.87 -9.86 -9.36
N MET A 46 -17.82 -10.10 -8.57
CA MET A 46 -17.14 -11.39 -8.51
C MET A 46 -18.08 -12.54 -8.11
N TYR A 47 -19.13 -12.28 -7.32
CA TYR A 47 -20.10 -13.33 -6.96
C TYR A 47 -20.88 -13.87 -8.16
N HIS A 48 -21.02 -13.08 -9.23
CA HIS A 48 -21.68 -13.50 -10.47
C HIS A 48 -20.79 -14.40 -11.34
N LEU A 49 -19.47 -14.45 -11.09
CA LEU A 49 -18.53 -15.31 -11.82
C LEU A 49 -18.69 -16.81 -11.51
N ASN A 50 -19.46 -17.16 -10.48
CA ASN A 50 -19.81 -18.56 -10.20
C ASN A 50 -20.72 -19.15 -11.29
N MET A 51 -21.47 -18.31 -12.00
CA MET A 51 -22.31 -18.75 -13.10
C MET A 51 -21.47 -18.86 -14.37
N SER A 52 -21.27 -20.08 -14.85
CA SER A 52 -20.60 -20.29 -16.15
C SER A 52 -21.42 -19.65 -17.25
N HIS A 53 -20.80 -18.78 -18.03
CA HIS A 53 -21.43 -18.08 -19.15
C HIS A 53 -20.48 -18.05 -20.34
N ALA A 54 -21.03 -17.98 -21.53
CA ALA A 54 -20.22 -17.85 -22.74
C ALA A 54 -20.43 -16.47 -23.35
N THR A 55 -19.34 -15.86 -23.80
CA THR A 55 -19.35 -14.57 -24.48
C THR A 55 -18.56 -14.65 -25.77
N THR A 56 -18.86 -13.76 -26.70
CA THR A 56 -18.11 -13.65 -27.95
C THR A 56 -17.12 -12.50 -27.82
N SER A 57 -15.83 -12.78 -27.97
CA SER A 57 -14.75 -11.81 -28.01
C SER A 57 -14.31 -11.61 -29.46
N ASP A 58 -14.16 -10.36 -29.91
CA ASP A 58 -13.67 -10.05 -31.26
C ASP A 58 -12.28 -10.63 -31.54
N VAL A 59 -11.49 -10.88 -30.49
CA VAL A 59 -10.12 -11.43 -30.59
C VAL A 59 -10.10 -12.96 -30.47
N HIS A 60 -10.93 -13.53 -29.58
CA HIS A 60 -10.86 -14.95 -29.21
C HIS A 60 -12.05 -15.78 -29.68
N GLY A 61 -13.03 -15.17 -30.36
CA GLY A 61 -14.26 -15.84 -30.76
C GLY A 61 -15.13 -16.19 -29.56
N TYR A 62 -15.81 -17.34 -29.62
CA TYR A 62 -16.66 -17.83 -28.54
C TYR A 62 -15.81 -18.34 -27.36
N ILE A 63 -15.92 -17.69 -26.20
CA ILE A 63 -15.19 -18.03 -24.99
C ILE A 63 -16.17 -18.37 -23.86
N THR A 64 -15.93 -19.49 -23.19
CA THR A 64 -16.65 -19.88 -21.97
C THR A 64 -15.89 -19.35 -20.77
N ILE A 65 -16.54 -18.49 -19.98
CA ILE A 65 -15.99 -17.91 -18.76
C ILE A 65 -16.64 -18.66 -17.59
N GLY A 66 -15.82 -19.42 -16.87
CA GLY A 66 -16.20 -20.10 -15.64
C GLY A 66 -15.00 -20.19 -14.72
N CYS A 67 -15.21 -19.87 -13.44
CA CYS A 67 -14.20 -20.05 -12.40
C CYS A 67 -14.60 -21.22 -11.52
N PRO A 68 -13.69 -22.17 -11.19
CA PRO A 68 -13.94 -23.14 -10.15
C PRO A 68 -14.33 -22.43 -8.85
N LEU A 69 -15.40 -22.89 -8.20
CA LEU A 69 -15.96 -22.23 -7.01
C LEU A 69 -14.90 -22.03 -5.92
N GLU A 70 -14.04 -23.02 -5.69
CA GLU A 70 -12.95 -22.98 -4.71
C GLU A 70 -12.00 -21.80 -4.97
N ASN A 71 -11.55 -21.63 -6.21
CA ASN A 71 -10.66 -20.55 -6.62
C ASN A 71 -11.35 -19.18 -6.50
N LEU A 72 -12.63 -19.11 -6.87
CA LEU A 72 -13.41 -17.88 -6.75
C LEU A 72 -13.54 -17.45 -5.29
N VAL A 73 -13.83 -18.39 -4.39
CA VAL A 73 -13.95 -18.11 -2.95
C VAL A 73 -12.63 -17.59 -2.38
N ILE A 74 -11.50 -18.25 -2.67
CA ILE A 74 -10.17 -17.78 -2.24
C ILE A 74 -9.91 -16.36 -2.75
N TRP A 75 -10.26 -16.11 -4.02
CA TRP A 75 -10.03 -14.80 -4.63
C TRP A 75 -10.88 -13.71 -3.98
N ILE A 76 -12.18 -13.96 -3.75
CA ILE A 76 -13.09 -13.03 -3.06
C ILE A 76 -12.58 -12.73 -1.65
N ILE A 77 -12.14 -13.73 -0.90
CA ILE A 77 -11.57 -13.54 0.45
C ILE A 77 -10.34 -12.63 0.37
N SER A 78 -9.41 -12.90 -0.54
CA SER A 78 -8.21 -12.08 -0.74
C SER A 78 -8.56 -10.63 -1.12
N GLN A 79 -9.54 -10.41 -1.99
CA GLN A 79 -10.00 -9.06 -2.34
C GLN A 79 -10.64 -8.33 -1.16
N LYS A 80 -11.46 -9.01 -0.35
CA LYS A 80 -12.05 -8.44 0.88
C LYS A 80 -10.98 -8.04 1.90
N GLU A 81 -9.98 -8.88 2.13
CA GLU A 81 -8.85 -8.53 2.99
C GLU A 81 -8.05 -7.35 2.43
N SER A 82 -7.82 -7.32 1.12
CA SER A 82 -7.14 -6.21 0.44
C SER A 82 -7.90 -4.89 0.64
N LEU A 83 -9.22 -4.92 0.49
CA LEU A 83 -10.09 -3.79 0.77
C LEU A 83 -9.98 -3.33 2.23
N GLN A 84 -10.03 -4.27 3.19
CA GLN A 84 -9.91 -3.94 4.61
C GLN A 84 -8.54 -3.30 4.92
N ARG A 85 -7.45 -3.88 4.43
CA ARG A 85 -6.10 -3.31 4.56
C ARG A 85 -6.01 -1.91 3.95
N TYR A 86 -6.66 -1.69 2.79
CA TYR A 86 -6.72 -0.39 2.16
C TYR A 86 -7.48 0.64 3.00
N ILE A 87 -8.63 0.26 3.57
CA ILE A 87 -9.43 1.13 4.46
C ILE A 87 -8.63 1.54 5.68
N GLU A 88 -8.00 0.58 6.37
CA GLU A 88 -7.21 0.84 7.58
C GLU A 88 -6.02 1.76 7.30
N LYS A 89 -5.28 1.49 6.22
CA LYS A 89 -4.18 2.35 5.79
C LYS A 89 -4.65 3.76 5.46
N SER A 90 -5.75 3.87 4.72
CA SER A 90 -6.31 5.16 4.28
C SER A 90 -6.79 6.01 5.46
N LYS A 91 -7.33 5.40 6.52
CA LYS A 91 -7.68 6.12 7.76
C LYS A 91 -6.46 6.80 8.38
N GLY A 92 -5.31 6.12 8.43
CA GLY A 92 -4.06 6.70 8.93
C GLY A 92 -3.53 7.83 8.05
N ASP A 93 -3.63 7.68 6.72
CA ASP A 93 -3.21 8.71 5.77
C ASP A 93 -4.12 9.96 5.88
N ILE A 94 -5.44 9.81 5.98
CA ILE A 94 -6.38 10.92 6.20
C ILE A 94 -6.13 11.62 7.53
N ALA A 95 -5.93 10.86 8.62
CA ALA A 95 -5.63 11.43 9.93
C ALA A 95 -4.33 12.27 9.92
N MET A 96 -3.33 11.84 9.14
CA MET A 96 -2.10 12.61 8.93
C MET A 96 -2.38 13.93 8.19
N LEU A 97 -3.17 13.89 7.12
CA LEU A 97 -3.60 15.08 6.39
C LEU A 97 -4.37 16.06 7.30
N GLU A 98 -5.31 15.56 8.11
CA GLU A 98 -6.05 16.36 9.08
C GLU A 98 -5.11 17.01 10.11
N HIS A 99 -4.13 16.25 10.61
CA HIS A 99 -3.16 16.79 11.55
C HIS A 99 -2.29 17.90 10.94
N CYS A 100 -1.82 17.75 9.70
CA CYS A 100 -1.09 18.79 8.98
C CYS A 100 -1.97 20.02 8.74
N THR A 101 -3.18 19.82 8.19
CA THR A 101 -4.09 20.90 7.80
C THR A 101 -4.58 21.75 8.98
N LYS A 102 -4.66 21.19 10.20
CA LYS A 102 -5.03 21.93 11.42
C LYS A 102 -4.13 23.13 11.73
N ARG A 103 -2.87 23.13 11.28
CA ARG A 103 -1.90 24.22 11.54
C ARG A 103 -2.07 25.42 10.60
N TYR A 104 -2.79 25.23 9.50
CA TYR A 104 -3.01 26.26 8.48
C TYR A 104 -4.16 27.18 8.89
N THR A 105 -4.17 28.40 8.34
CA THR A 105 -5.27 29.33 8.53
C THR A 105 -6.57 28.80 7.91
N HIS A 106 -7.72 29.30 8.37
CA HIS A 106 -9.01 28.84 7.86
C HIS A 106 -9.19 29.10 6.35
N LYS A 107 -8.56 30.15 5.80
CA LYS A 107 -8.55 30.43 4.36
C LYS A 107 -7.72 29.38 3.59
N GLU A 108 -6.53 29.06 4.08
CA GLU A 108 -5.66 28.04 3.48
C GLU A 108 -6.30 26.65 3.56
N GLN A 109 -6.95 26.29 4.66
CA GLN A 109 -7.68 25.04 4.78
C GLN A 109 -8.78 24.90 3.71
N GLN A 110 -9.53 25.97 3.44
CA GLN A 110 -10.52 25.99 2.37
C GLN A 110 -9.88 25.82 0.98
N GLN A 111 -8.71 26.44 0.74
CA GLN A 111 -7.98 26.29 -0.51
C GLN A 111 -7.47 24.85 -0.71
N ILE A 112 -6.93 24.22 0.33
CA ILE A 112 -6.51 22.81 0.31
C ILE A 112 -7.72 21.91 0.03
N LYS A 113 -8.84 22.15 0.69
CA LYS A 113 -10.07 21.38 0.45
C LYS A 113 -10.56 21.53 -0.99
N ARG A 114 -10.55 22.76 -1.54
CA ARG A 114 -10.91 23.02 -2.95
C ARG A 114 -9.95 22.33 -3.92
N TYR A 115 -8.64 22.36 -3.65
CA TYR A 115 -7.63 21.65 -4.44
C TYR A 115 -7.91 20.14 -4.49
N LEU A 116 -8.21 19.51 -3.35
CA LEU A 116 -8.51 18.07 -3.27
C LEU A 116 -9.83 17.70 -3.96
N VAL A 117 -10.87 18.53 -3.82
CA VAL A 117 -12.18 18.34 -4.47
C VAL A 117 -12.06 18.42 -5.99
N THR A 118 -11.29 19.38 -6.48
CA THR A 118 -11.10 19.62 -7.92
C THR A 118 -10.02 18.72 -8.53
N ASN A 119 -9.50 17.76 -7.77
CA ASN A 119 -8.46 16.83 -8.19
C ASN A 119 -7.24 17.55 -8.81
N GLY A 120 -6.83 18.67 -8.21
CA GLY A 120 -5.67 19.47 -8.65
C GLY A 120 -5.97 20.57 -9.67
N SER A 121 -7.21 20.76 -10.12
CA SER A 121 -7.54 21.83 -11.07
C SER A 121 -7.45 23.23 -10.45
N TYR A 122 -7.88 23.43 -9.20
CA TYR A 122 -7.65 24.68 -8.47
C TYR A 122 -6.26 24.65 -7.84
N ARG A 123 -5.34 25.54 -8.23
CA ARG A 123 -3.92 25.42 -7.88
C ARG A 123 -3.38 26.65 -7.14
N ASN A 124 -2.98 26.44 -5.88
CA ASN A 124 -2.12 27.36 -5.14
C ASN A 124 -0.79 26.65 -4.87
N ASP A 125 0.18 26.83 -5.77
CA ASP A 125 1.41 26.04 -5.80
C ASP A 125 2.23 26.09 -4.52
N GLU A 126 2.40 27.28 -3.95
CA GLU A 126 3.20 27.46 -2.72
C GLU A 126 2.58 26.75 -1.52
N LEU A 127 1.26 26.84 -1.39
CA LEU A 127 0.52 26.21 -0.30
C LEU A 127 0.57 24.68 -0.40
N ILE A 128 0.34 24.16 -1.61
CA ILE A 128 0.35 22.70 -1.86
C ILE A 128 1.76 22.14 -1.72
N GLU A 129 2.79 22.84 -2.19
CA GLU A 129 4.16 22.41 -2.01
C GLU A 129 4.56 22.35 -0.53
N ARG A 130 4.15 23.34 0.27
CA ARG A 130 4.38 23.34 1.73
C ARG A 130 3.72 22.12 2.38
N LEU A 131 2.45 21.89 2.05
CA LEU A 131 1.69 20.74 2.55
C LEU A 131 2.37 19.41 2.16
N CYS A 132 2.83 19.27 0.92
CA CYS A 132 3.53 18.07 0.43
C CYS A 132 4.85 17.81 1.17
N LYS A 133 5.62 18.86 1.51
CA LYS A 133 6.85 18.74 2.30
C LYS A 133 6.55 18.28 3.73
N GLU A 134 5.55 18.88 4.38
CA GLU A 134 5.16 18.51 5.74
C GLU A 134 4.65 17.07 5.84
N LEU A 135 3.77 16.68 4.92
CA LEU A 135 3.28 15.30 4.83
C LEU A 135 4.42 14.31 4.58
N TYR A 136 5.37 14.66 3.72
CA TYR A 136 6.55 13.83 3.47
C TYR A 136 7.38 13.60 4.74
N VAL A 137 7.69 14.67 5.48
CA VAL A 137 8.46 14.56 6.74
C VAL A 137 7.73 13.68 7.75
N MET A 138 6.41 13.85 7.91
CA MET A 138 5.62 13.01 8.81
C MET A 138 5.58 11.54 8.36
N ALA A 139 5.38 11.28 7.06
CA ALA A 139 5.37 9.93 6.51
C ALA A 139 6.74 9.24 6.65
N MET A 140 7.83 9.97 6.42
CA MET A 140 9.21 9.51 6.57
C MET A 140 9.51 9.17 8.03
N TYR A 141 9.11 10.04 8.97
CA TYR A 141 9.25 9.79 10.40
C TYR A 141 8.55 8.49 10.81
N GLN A 142 7.27 8.31 10.44
CA GLN A 142 6.54 7.08 10.74
C GLN A 142 7.18 5.84 10.10
N ARG A 143 7.68 5.95 8.86
CA ARG A 143 8.36 4.85 8.18
C ARG A 143 9.63 4.45 8.93
N ASN A 144 10.42 5.41 9.37
CA ASN A 144 11.64 5.16 10.13
C ASN A 144 11.35 4.49 11.48
N GLN A 145 10.28 4.92 12.18
CA GLN A 145 9.84 4.27 13.42
C GLN A 145 9.42 2.82 13.19
N ARG A 146 8.61 2.54 12.15
CA ARG A 146 8.24 1.16 11.79
C ARG A 146 9.45 0.29 11.46
N ASN A 147 10.40 0.83 10.70
CA ASN A 147 11.63 0.11 10.37
C ASN A 147 12.50 -0.17 11.61
N LYS A 148 12.58 0.79 12.54
CA LYS A 148 13.28 0.61 13.82
C LYS A 148 12.64 -0.50 14.66
N ASN A 149 11.31 -0.53 14.74
CA ASN A 149 10.59 -1.57 15.47
C ASN A 149 10.79 -2.95 14.84
N ARG A 150 10.64 -3.06 13.51
CA ARG A 150 10.92 -4.32 12.78
C ARG A 150 12.34 -4.82 12.99
N ARG A 151 13.34 -3.92 13.01
CA ARG A 151 14.74 -4.30 13.29
C ARG A 151 14.89 -4.87 14.69
N LYS A 152 14.23 -4.28 15.69
CA LYS A 152 14.24 -4.78 17.08
C LYS A 152 13.57 -6.15 17.18
N GLU A 153 12.38 -6.30 16.61
CA GLU A 153 11.64 -7.58 16.58
C GLU A 153 12.46 -8.67 15.89
N ASN A 154 13.04 -8.38 14.73
CA ASN A 154 13.90 -9.33 14.02
C ASN A 154 15.13 -9.70 14.85
N ALA A 155 15.76 -8.73 15.53
CA ALA A 155 16.90 -9.02 16.40
C ALA A 155 16.52 -9.96 17.55
N THR A 156 15.34 -9.77 18.15
CA THR A 156 14.84 -10.68 19.21
C THR A 156 14.54 -12.08 18.67
N ILE A 157 13.92 -12.19 17.49
CA ILE A 157 13.64 -13.48 16.86
C ILE A 157 14.94 -14.24 16.56
N VAL A 158 15.94 -13.54 16.00
CA VAL A 158 17.24 -14.12 15.70
C VAL A 158 17.97 -14.56 16.97
N ALA A 159 17.95 -13.74 18.03
CA ALA A 159 18.56 -14.10 19.31
C ALA A 159 17.93 -15.37 19.90
N ASN A 160 16.60 -15.43 19.97
CA ASN A 160 15.87 -16.60 20.44
C ASN A 160 16.17 -17.85 19.57
N HIS A 161 16.27 -17.67 18.25
CA HIS A 161 16.63 -18.75 17.35
C HIS A 161 18.04 -19.29 17.60
N VAL A 162 19.02 -18.40 17.82
CA VAL A 162 20.40 -18.79 18.15
C VAL A 162 20.45 -19.55 19.48
N GLU A 163 19.70 -19.12 20.49
CA GLU A 163 19.62 -19.83 21.77
C GLU A 163 19.04 -21.24 21.61
N MET A 164 17.95 -21.40 20.86
CA MET A 164 17.38 -22.72 20.56
C MET A 164 18.40 -23.63 19.85
N VAL A 165 19.15 -23.11 18.89
CA VAL A 165 20.17 -23.89 18.17
C VAL A 165 21.31 -24.29 19.11
N ARG A 166 21.75 -23.39 20.00
CA ARG A 166 22.79 -23.69 21.01
C ARG A 166 22.35 -24.79 21.96
N GLN A 167 21.11 -24.75 22.45
CA GLN A 167 20.56 -25.78 23.33
C GLN A 167 20.52 -27.14 22.65
N LYS A 168 20.03 -27.21 21.40
CA LYS A 168 20.04 -28.45 20.60
C LYS A 168 21.44 -29.02 20.40
N LEU A 169 22.41 -28.17 20.06
CA LEU A 169 23.81 -28.59 19.91
C LEU A 169 24.43 -29.08 21.23
N SER A 170 23.98 -28.56 22.38
CA SER A 170 24.43 -29.02 23.69
C SER A 170 23.87 -30.41 24.00
N THR A 171 22.56 -30.62 23.81
CA THR A 171 21.92 -31.93 24.02
C THR A 171 22.48 -33.00 23.09
N ASP A 172 22.76 -32.66 21.83
CA ASP A 172 23.32 -33.62 20.86
C ASP A 172 24.75 -34.05 21.25
N LYS A 173 25.54 -33.15 21.85
CA LYS A 173 26.88 -33.48 22.36
C LYS A 173 26.83 -34.40 23.58
N GLU A 174 25.88 -34.19 24.47
CA GLU A 174 25.68 -35.04 25.65
C GLU A 174 25.25 -36.46 25.24
N LEU A 175 24.41 -36.58 24.21
CA LEU A 175 23.98 -37.88 23.67
C LEU A 175 25.10 -38.65 22.95
N LEU A 176 26.06 -37.95 22.34
CA LEU A 176 27.21 -38.56 21.64
C LEU A 176 28.38 -38.92 22.57
N ALA A 177 28.37 -38.46 23.81
CA ALA A 177 29.41 -38.72 24.81
C ALA A 177 29.11 -39.96 25.69
N VAL A 178 27.98 -40.63 25.46
CA VAL A 178 27.55 -41.91 26.06
C VAL A 178 27.78 -43.03 25.06
#